data_AF-A0A369UZJ7-F1
#
_entry.id   AF-A0A369UZJ7-F1
#
_cell.length_a   1.000
_cell.length_b   1.000
_cell.length_c   1.000
_cell.angle_alpha   90.00
_cell.angle_beta   90.00
_cell.angle_gamma   90.00
#
_symmetry.space_group_name_H-M   'P 1'
#
loop_
_entity.id
_entity.type
_entity.pdbx_description
1 polymer ?
#
loop_
_entity_poly.entity_id
_entity_poly.type
_entity_poly.pdbx_seq_one_letter_code
_entity_poly.pdbx_strand_id
1 'polypeptide(L)'
;MGEVATAVSGEAFAALADNLGHVLESRALLCVIAPEGVRGEAVVEAALSRCDGAEPVMVTTDAPHNLAALLDAFHAALHLGVRPRLLADAQRAVETELARRSGPVVVVRDAHLLKTEALLYVYALWSWFQERERRMPVVLVGPERIRSVLRRPSLASLESCIFVWHRLTA
;
A
#
# COMPACT_ATOMS: atom_id res chain seq x y z
N MET A 1 -8.70 -21.53 16.62
CA MET A 1 -7.71 -21.29 15.57
C MET A 1 -8.48 -21.26 14.26
N GLY A 2 -8.98 -20.08 13.89
CA GLY A 2 -9.88 -19.93 12.75
C GLY A 2 -9.09 -19.99 11.45
N GLU A 3 -9.51 -20.85 10.53
CA GLU A 3 -8.99 -20.94 9.18
C GLU A 3 -9.27 -19.61 8.48
N VAL A 4 -8.22 -18.80 8.27
CA VAL A 4 -8.34 -17.49 7.65
C VAL A 4 -8.46 -17.72 6.15
N ALA A 5 -9.66 -17.55 5.61
CA ALA A 5 -9.95 -17.82 4.22
C ALA A 5 -9.25 -16.80 3.30
N THR A 6 -8.42 -17.29 2.39
CA THR A 6 -7.99 -16.57 1.19
C THR A 6 -9.01 -16.68 0.05
N ALA A 7 -10.13 -17.38 0.28
CA ALA A 7 -11.14 -17.67 -0.71
C ALA A 7 -11.91 -16.39 -1.08
N VAL A 8 -11.45 -15.74 -2.14
CA VAL A 8 -12.24 -14.81 -2.96
C VAL A 8 -12.70 -15.56 -4.20
N SER A 9 -13.88 -15.20 -4.72
CA SER A 9 -14.34 -15.76 -6.00
C SER A 9 -13.36 -15.48 -7.13
N GLY A 10 -13.31 -16.35 -8.15
CA GLY A 10 -12.45 -16.15 -9.32
C GLY A 10 -12.75 -14.85 -10.07
N GLU A 11 -14.03 -14.46 -10.10
CA GLU A 11 -14.48 -13.19 -10.68
C GLU A 11 -13.96 -11.98 -9.89
N ALA A 12 -14.04 -12.01 -8.56
CA ALA A 12 -13.50 -10.95 -7.71
C ALA A 12 -11.98 -10.81 -7.86
N PHE A 13 -11.27 -11.94 -7.98
CA PHE A 13 -9.84 -11.93 -8.24
C PHE A 13 -9.51 -11.33 -9.61
N ALA A 14 -10.23 -11.72 -10.67
CA ALA A 14 -10.02 -11.20 -12.02
C ALA A 14 -10.25 -9.68 -12.06
N ALA A 15 -11.33 -9.20 -11.46
CA ALA A 15 -11.63 -7.78 -11.37
C ALA A 15 -10.56 -6.99 -10.58
N LEU A 16 -9.97 -7.58 -9.54
CA LEU A 16 -8.83 -6.97 -8.85
C LEU A 16 -7.60 -6.89 -9.76
N ALA A 17 -7.29 -7.98 -10.48
CA ALA A 17 -6.13 -8.02 -11.37
C ALA A 17 -6.25 -6.98 -12.50
N ASP A 18 -7.43 -6.82 -13.09
CA ASP A 18 -7.69 -5.80 -14.11
C ASP A 18 -7.51 -4.38 -13.56
N ASN A 19 -8.08 -4.12 -12.38
CA ASN A 19 -7.91 -2.82 -11.70
C ASN A 19 -6.44 -2.56 -11.35
N LEU A 20 -5.70 -3.57 -10.90
CA LEU A 20 -4.28 -3.45 -10.63
C LEU A 20 -3.52 -3.13 -11.92
N GLY A 21 -3.82 -3.79 -13.04
CA GLY A 21 -3.26 -3.45 -14.35
C GLY A 21 -3.41 -1.96 -14.68
N HIS A 22 -4.62 -1.42 -14.56
CA HIS A 22 -4.86 0.01 -14.76
C HIS A 22 -4.15 0.91 -13.76
N VAL A 23 -4.04 0.50 -12.50
CA VAL A 23 -3.33 1.26 -11.45
C VAL A 23 -1.82 1.26 -11.70
N LEU A 24 -1.25 0.15 -12.19
CA LEU A 24 0.16 0.06 -12.57
C LEU A 24 0.46 0.90 -13.81
N GLU A 25 -0.43 0.91 -14.80
CA GLU A 25 -0.31 1.75 -16.01
C GLU A 25 -0.43 3.24 -15.68
N SER A 26 -1.45 3.62 -14.90
CA SER A 26 -1.70 5.01 -14.50
C SER A 26 -0.83 5.49 -13.34
N ARG A 27 -0.13 4.57 -12.66
CA ARG A 27 0.77 4.83 -11.52
C ARG A 27 0.05 5.48 -10.33
N ALA A 28 -1.22 5.12 -10.19
CA ALA A 28 -2.16 5.76 -9.28
C ALA A 28 -2.22 5.12 -7.89
N LEU A 29 -3.09 5.68 -7.04
CA LEU A 29 -3.46 5.12 -5.74
C LEU A 29 -4.69 4.20 -5.89
N LEU A 30 -4.59 2.99 -5.35
CA LEU A 30 -5.69 2.04 -5.22
C LEU A 30 -5.98 1.82 -3.73
N CYS A 31 -7.26 1.81 -3.37
CA CYS A 31 -7.69 1.32 -2.06
C CYS A 31 -8.46 0.00 -2.23
N VAL A 32 -7.95 -1.07 -1.63
CA VAL A 32 -8.58 -2.39 -1.58
C VAL A 32 -9.27 -2.57 -0.23
N ILE A 33 -10.58 -2.81 -0.29
CA ILE A 33 -11.42 -3.08 0.86
C ILE A 33 -11.65 -4.59 0.96
N ALA A 34 -11.01 -5.22 1.93
CA ALA A 34 -11.15 -6.65 2.20
C ALA A 34 -12.17 -6.89 3.32
N PRO A 35 -13.09 -7.87 3.21
CA PRO A 35 -13.93 -8.28 4.32
C PRO A 35 -13.11 -8.69 5.55
N GLU A 36 -13.69 -8.51 6.74
CA GLU A 36 -13.06 -9.00 7.97
C GLU A 36 -12.82 -10.52 7.88
N GLY A 37 -11.62 -10.96 8.27
CA GLY A 37 -11.21 -12.37 8.17
C GLY A 37 -10.71 -12.81 6.79
N VAL A 38 -10.72 -11.94 5.77
CA VAL A 38 -10.07 -12.18 4.47
C VAL A 38 -8.67 -11.58 4.47
N ARG A 39 -7.67 -12.36 4.04
CA ARG A 39 -6.28 -11.88 3.86
C ARG A 39 -6.15 -11.05 2.58
N GLY A 40 -6.72 -9.86 2.57
CA GLY A 40 -6.72 -8.98 1.39
C GLY A 40 -5.32 -8.70 0.85
N GLU A 41 -4.31 -8.62 1.71
CA GLU A 41 -2.92 -8.44 1.32
C GLU A 41 -2.40 -9.60 0.48
N ALA A 42 -2.77 -10.84 0.83
CA ALA A 42 -2.34 -12.04 0.10
C ALA A 42 -3.04 -12.13 -1.27
N VAL A 43 -4.29 -11.68 -1.35
CA VAL A 43 -5.02 -11.59 -2.64
C VAL A 43 -4.38 -10.55 -3.55
N VAL A 44 -4.02 -9.37 -3.01
CA VAL A 44 -3.31 -8.32 -3.76
C VAL A 44 -1.93 -8.79 -4.22
N GLU A 45 -1.16 -9.43 -3.35
CA GLU A 45 0.16 -9.99 -3.69
C GLU A 45 0.05 -11.06 -4.80
N ALA A 46 -0.94 -11.96 -4.69
CA ALA A 46 -1.20 -12.97 -5.70
C ALA A 46 -1.69 -12.38 -7.04
N ALA A 47 -2.37 -11.23 -7.03
CA ALA A 47 -2.76 -10.53 -8.25
C ALA A 47 -1.57 -9.78 -8.87
N LEU A 48 -0.76 -9.10 -8.05
CA LEU A 48 0.45 -8.40 -8.50
C LEU A 48 1.50 -9.35 -9.09
N SER A 49 1.59 -10.59 -8.59
CA SER A 49 2.52 -11.59 -9.15
C SER A 49 2.17 -12.03 -10.58
N ARG A 50 0.96 -11.68 -11.07
CA ARG A 50 0.54 -11.89 -12.47
C ARG A 50 0.79 -10.65 -13.35
N CYS A 51 1.26 -9.55 -12.77
CA CYS A 51 1.56 -8.33 -13.50
C CYS A 51 3.07 -8.26 -13.81
N ASP A 52 3.42 -8.29 -15.09
CA ASP A 52 4.82 -8.24 -15.52
C ASP A 52 5.50 -6.94 -15.08
N GLY A 53 6.69 -7.06 -14.48
CA GLY A 53 7.52 -5.92 -14.06
C GLY A 53 7.07 -5.22 -12.77
N ALA A 54 6.02 -5.70 -12.09
CA ALA A 54 5.66 -5.22 -10.77
C ALA A 54 6.62 -5.76 -9.70
N GLU A 55 7.24 -4.86 -8.93
CA GLU A 55 8.09 -5.19 -7.78
C GLU A 55 7.37 -4.77 -6.48
N PRO A 56 6.47 -5.62 -5.93
CA PRO A 56 5.72 -5.28 -4.73
C PRO A 56 6.63 -5.13 -3.51
N VAL A 57 6.43 -4.04 -2.78
CA VAL A 57 7.03 -3.77 -1.47
C VAL A 57 5.90 -3.87 -0.44
N MET A 58 5.81 -5.03 0.20
CA MET A 58 4.76 -5.35 1.18
C MET A 58 5.10 -4.72 2.53
N VAL A 59 4.47 -3.59 2.84
CA VAL A 59 4.69 -2.85 4.08
C VAL A 59 3.67 -3.31 5.11
N THR A 60 4.16 -4.06 6.10
CA THR A 60 3.36 -4.54 7.24
C THR A 60 3.82 -3.85 8.50
N THR A 61 2.95 -3.04 9.10
CA THR A 61 3.26 -2.40 10.38
C THR A 61 2.83 -3.30 11.54
N ASP A 62 3.78 -3.76 12.32
CA ASP A 62 3.49 -4.22 13.67
C ASP A 62 3.19 -2.99 14.54
N ALA A 63 2.29 -3.15 15.51
CA ALA A 63 1.93 -2.04 16.40
C ALA A 63 3.20 -1.47 17.10
N PRO A 64 3.31 -0.13 17.29
CA PRO A 64 2.28 0.89 17.12
C PRO A 64 2.30 1.57 15.73
N HIS A 65 1.16 1.64 15.04
CA HIS A 65 0.91 2.14 13.66
C HIS A 65 1.14 3.66 13.42
N ASN A 66 2.23 4.21 13.95
CA ASN A 66 2.69 5.59 13.76
C ASN A 66 3.72 5.68 12.60
N LEU A 67 4.21 6.88 12.31
CA LEU A 67 5.21 7.07 11.24
C LEU A 67 6.50 6.28 11.49
N ALA A 68 6.97 6.21 12.74
CA ALA A 68 8.20 5.49 13.07
C ALA A 68 8.08 3.99 12.74
N ALA A 69 6.98 3.35 13.16
CA ALA A 69 6.74 1.95 12.86
C ALA A 69 6.48 1.70 11.38
N LEU A 70 5.83 2.63 10.67
CA LEU A 70 5.72 2.56 9.22
C LEU A 70 7.11 2.56 8.56
N LEU A 71 8.03 3.42 9.01
CA LEU A 71 9.40 3.42 8.51
C LEU A 71 10.15 2.15 8.88
N ASP A 72 9.96 1.60 10.09
CA ASP A 72 10.53 0.30 10.47
C ASP A 72 10.04 -0.81 9.54
N ALA A 73 8.74 -0.81 9.21
CA ALA A 73 8.13 -1.74 8.27
C ALA A 73 8.71 -1.59 6.85
N PHE A 74 8.91 -0.37 6.37
CA PHE A 74 9.60 -0.13 5.10
C PHE A 74 11.05 -0.63 5.12
N HIS A 75 11.80 -0.39 6.20
CA HIS A 75 13.19 -0.88 6.31
C HIS A 75 13.25 -2.40 6.28
N ALA A 76 12.31 -3.07 6.94
CA ALA A 76 12.17 -4.52 6.90
C ALA A 76 11.82 -5.01 5.48
N ALA A 77 10.80 -4.42 4.85
CA ALA A 77 10.32 -4.80 3.51
C ALA A 77 11.35 -4.53 2.39
N LEU A 78 12.19 -3.50 2.55
CA LEU A 78 13.22 -3.12 1.60
C LEU A 78 14.60 -3.71 1.94
N HIS A 79 14.71 -4.50 3.02
CA HIS A 79 15.96 -5.08 3.51
C HIS A 79 17.09 -4.05 3.74
N LEU A 80 16.74 -2.87 4.27
CA LEU A 80 17.66 -1.74 4.49
C LEU A 80 18.55 -1.90 5.73
N GLY A 81 18.40 -3.00 6.48
CA GLY A 81 19.11 -3.21 7.74
C GLY A 81 18.58 -2.35 8.87
N VAL A 82 19.48 -1.82 9.70
CA VAL A 82 19.11 -1.05 10.90
C VAL A 82 18.59 0.33 10.51
N ARG A 83 17.36 0.67 10.95
CA ARG A 83 16.79 2.00 10.73
C ARG A 83 17.68 3.08 11.36
N PRO A 84 18.01 4.17 10.63
CA PRO A 84 18.62 5.36 11.22
C PRO A 84 17.84 5.88 12.44
N ARG A 85 18.56 6.49 13.40
CA ARG A 85 17.94 7.09 14.60
C ARG A 85 17.08 8.31 14.26
N LEU A 86 17.50 9.08 13.26
CA LEU A 86 16.77 10.26 12.80
C LEU A 86 15.71 9.84 11.78
N LEU A 87 14.46 10.26 11.99
CA LEU A 87 13.34 9.92 11.09
C LEU A 87 13.57 10.41 9.67
N ALA A 88 14.14 11.61 9.50
CA ALA A 88 14.43 12.16 8.18
C ALA A 88 15.43 11.31 7.37
N ASP A 89 16.43 10.73 8.04
CA ASP A 89 17.40 9.85 7.39
C ASP A 89 16.76 8.49 7.05
N ALA A 90 15.89 7.98 7.92
CA ALA A 90 15.10 6.79 7.66
C ALA A 90 14.16 6.99 6.45
N GLN A 91 13.49 8.14 6.34
CA GLN A 91 12.66 8.49 5.18
C GLN A 91 13.50 8.53 3.90
N ARG A 92 14.63 9.25 3.94
CA ARG A 92 15.53 9.36 2.78
C ARG A 92 16.06 8.00 2.33
N ALA A 93 16.35 7.09 3.26
CA ALA A 93 16.79 5.73 2.92
C ALA A 93 15.71 4.95 2.16
N VAL A 94 14.46 4.99 2.64
CA VAL A 94 13.30 4.37 1.98
C VAL A 94 13.08 4.96 0.59
N GLU A 95 13.04 6.29 0.49
CA GLU A 95 12.89 7.03 -0.77
C GLU A 95 13.98 6.69 -1.78
N THR A 96 15.24 6.63 -1.34
CA THR A 96 16.40 6.31 -2.18
C THR A 96 16.32 4.89 -2.71
N GLU A 97 15.93 3.93 -1.87
CA GLU A 97 15.87 2.53 -2.28
C GLU A 97 14.70 2.26 -3.22
N LEU A 98 13.52 2.83 -2.95
CA LEU A 98 12.40 2.76 -3.88
C LEU A 98 12.75 3.37 -5.24
N ALA A 99 13.53 4.45 -5.28
CA ALA A 99 13.95 5.10 -6.51
C ALA A 99 14.87 4.25 -7.40
N ARG A 100 15.60 3.31 -6.80
CA ARG A 100 16.51 2.41 -7.53
C ARG A 100 15.78 1.28 -8.24
N ARG A 101 14.59 0.91 -7.75
CA ARG A 101 13.78 -0.17 -8.30
C ARG A 101 13.22 0.19 -9.68
N SER A 102 12.98 -0.83 -10.50
CA SER A 102 12.57 -0.63 -11.89
C SER A 102 11.06 -0.46 -12.02
N GLY A 103 10.29 -1.17 -11.20
CA GLY A 103 8.83 -1.04 -11.12
C GLY A 103 8.29 -1.18 -9.70
N PRO A 104 8.69 -0.33 -8.73
CA PRO A 104 8.23 -0.46 -7.35
C PRO A 104 6.71 -0.28 -7.26
N VAL A 105 6.06 -1.13 -6.48
CA VAL A 105 4.64 -1.01 -6.11
C VAL A 105 4.54 -1.10 -4.59
N VAL A 106 4.18 0.00 -3.92
CA VAL A 106 4.09 -0.02 -2.46
C VAL A 106 2.71 -0.52 -2.05
N VAL A 107 2.67 -1.60 -1.27
CA VAL A 107 1.44 -2.18 -0.74
C VAL A 107 1.43 -2.00 0.77
N VAL A 108 0.53 -1.17 1.28
CA VAL A 108 0.39 -0.90 2.71
C VAL A 108 -0.73 -1.77 3.28
N ARG A 109 -0.34 -2.80 4.02
CA ARG A 109 -1.26 -3.69 4.72
C ARG A 109 -1.90 -2.97 5.91
N ASP A 110 -3.15 -3.29 6.20
CA ASP A 110 -3.89 -2.80 7.36
C ASP A 110 -3.85 -1.26 7.49
N ALA A 111 -3.89 -0.56 6.35
CA ALA A 111 -3.69 0.88 6.26
C ALA A 111 -4.68 1.70 7.10
N HIS A 112 -5.84 1.12 7.40
CA HIS A 112 -6.85 1.68 8.31
C HIS A 112 -6.38 1.82 9.77
N LEU A 113 -5.33 1.09 10.19
CA LEU A 113 -4.73 1.20 11.52
C LEU A 113 -3.73 2.35 11.60
N LEU A 114 -3.24 2.84 10.46
CA LEU A 114 -2.26 3.90 10.41
C LEU A 114 -2.81 5.22 10.97
N LYS A 115 -1.98 5.90 11.75
CA LYS A 115 -2.23 7.28 12.14
C LYS A 115 -2.13 8.21 10.93
N THR A 116 -2.78 9.36 11.03
CA THR A 116 -2.81 10.39 9.97
C THR A 116 -1.42 10.75 9.46
N GLU A 117 -0.44 10.96 10.34
CA GLU A 117 0.95 11.27 9.95
C GLU A 117 1.59 10.21 9.04
N ALA A 118 1.29 8.93 9.28
CA ALA A 118 1.85 7.83 8.52
C ALA A 118 1.16 7.73 7.15
N LEU A 119 -0.16 7.94 7.08
CA LEU A 119 -0.90 8.02 5.82
C LEU A 119 -0.49 9.25 4.99
N LEU A 120 -0.24 10.39 5.63
CA LEU A 120 0.30 11.58 4.98
C LEU A 120 1.70 11.35 4.42
N TYR A 121 2.54 10.58 5.13
CA TYR A 121 3.83 10.18 4.58
C TYR A 121 3.68 9.29 3.34
N VAL A 122 2.77 8.30 3.36
CA VAL A 122 2.50 7.47 2.17
C VAL A 122 2.02 8.33 1.00
N TYR A 123 1.15 9.30 1.25
CA TYR A 123 0.70 10.27 0.24
C TYR A 123 1.85 11.11 -0.31
N ALA A 124 2.68 11.68 0.57
CA ALA A 124 3.83 12.49 0.16
C ALA A 124 4.82 11.68 -0.67
N LEU A 125 5.09 10.44 -0.26
CA LEU A 125 5.94 9.51 -1.00
C LEU A 125 5.37 9.24 -2.40
N TRP A 126 4.09 8.88 -2.52
CA TRP A 126 3.43 8.69 -3.82
C TRP A 126 3.52 9.94 -4.70
N SER A 127 3.18 11.11 -4.13
CA SER A 127 3.19 12.40 -4.83
C SER A 127 4.57 12.75 -5.38
N TRP A 128 5.62 12.56 -4.57
CA TRP A 128 7.00 12.80 -4.97
C TRP A 128 7.45 11.92 -6.14
N PHE A 129 6.98 10.67 -6.18
CA PHE A 129 7.25 9.78 -7.32
C PHE A 129 6.51 10.17 -8.60
N GLN A 130 5.42 10.94 -8.53
CA GLN A 130 4.66 11.33 -9.76
C GLN A 130 5.44 12.28 -10.67
N GLU A 131 6.35 13.07 -10.10
CA GLU A 131 7.22 14.00 -10.84
C GLU A 131 8.47 13.32 -11.43
N ARG A 132 8.66 12.03 -11.15
CA ARG A 132 9.83 11.27 -11.61
C ARG A 132 9.54 10.55 -12.92
N GLU A 133 10.62 10.25 -13.65
CA GLU A 133 10.56 9.38 -14.84
C GLU A 133 9.92 8.03 -14.51
N ARG A 134 10.25 7.49 -13.32
CA ARG A 134 9.67 6.26 -12.79
C ARG A 134 8.66 6.61 -11.71
N ARG A 135 7.39 6.67 -12.09
CA ARG A 135 6.28 6.85 -11.15
C ARG A 135 6.01 5.56 -10.37
N MET A 136 5.46 5.69 -9.17
CA MET A 136 5.25 4.56 -8.26
C MET A 136 3.77 4.49 -7.85
N PRO A 137 3.05 3.41 -8.19
CA PRO A 137 1.71 3.16 -7.67
C PRO A 137 1.74 2.77 -6.19
N VAL A 138 0.65 3.03 -5.50
CA VAL A 138 0.45 2.67 -4.09
C VAL A 138 -0.88 1.95 -3.93
N VAL A 139 -0.88 0.84 -3.20
CA VAL A 139 -2.07 0.07 -2.86
C VAL A 139 -2.27 0.10 -1.35
N LEU A 140 -3.37 0.69 -0.89
CA LEU A 140 -3.80 0.65 0.52
C LEU A 140 -4.76 -0.51 0.72
N VAL A 141 -4.50 -1.37 1.70
CA VAL A 141 -5.35 -2.54 1.99
C VAL A 141 -5.93 -2.43 3.39
N GLY A 142 -7.22 -2.67 3.54
CA GLY A 142 -7.87 -2.74 4.86
C GLY A 142 -9.35 -3.12 4.77
N PRO A 143 -10.05 -3.27 5.91
CA PRO A 143 -11.47 -3.50 5.96
C PRO A 143 -12.26 -2.20 5.75
N GLU A 144 -13.59 -2.29 5.70
CA GLU A 144 -14.49 -1.17 5.36
C GLU A 144 -14.18 0.13 6.11
N ARG A 145 -13.75 0.03 7.38
CA ARG A 145 -13.36 1.20 8.20
C ARG A 145 -12.25 2.05 7.60
N ILE A 146 -11.47 1.55 6.64
CA ILE A 146 -10.48 2.33 5.88
C ILE A 146 -11.12 3.54 5.19
N ARG A 147 -12.37 3.44 4.72
CA ARG A 147 -13.10 4.57 4.14
C ARG A 147 -13.28 5.70 5.13
N SER A 148 -13.74 5.37 6.34
CA SER A 148 -13.92 6.37 7.41
C SER A 148 -12.59 7.00 7.84
N VAL A 149 -11.50 6.23 7.80
CA VAL A 149 -10.15 6.73 8.05
C VAL A 149 -9.74 7.75 6.99
N LEU A 150 -9.91 7.42 5.71
CA LEU A 150 -9.47 8.26 4.59
C LEU A 150 -10.35 9.52 4.42
N ARG A 151 -11.62 9.47 4.85
CA ARG A 151 -12.55 10.61 4.87
C ARG A 151 -12.27 11.67 5.94
N ARG A 152 -11.26 11.48 6.79
CA ARG A 152 -10.87 12.51 7.77
C ARG A 152 -10.45 13.78 7.01
N PRO A 153 -10.84 14.99 7.44
CA PRO A 153 -10.49 16.23 6.74
C PRO A 153 -8.99 16.42 6.49
N SER A 154 -8.15 15.96 7.42
CA SER A 154 -6.69 15.99 7.30
C SER A 154 -6.12 15.11 6.17
N LEU A 155 -6.92 14.21 5.58
CA LEU A 155 -6.54 13.28 4.53
C LEU A 155 -7.29 13.54 3.22
N ALA A 156 -8.00 14.66 3.10
CA ALA A 156 -8.80 14.98 1.91
C ALA A 156 -8.00 14.89 0.60
N SER A 157 -6.74 15.37 0.58
CA SER A 157 -5.87 15.25 -0.59
C SER A 157 -5.57 13.79 -0.94
N LEU A 158 -5.23 12.96 0.05
CA LEU A 158 -5.00 11.53 -0.16
C LEU A 158 -6.28 10.84 -0.67
N GLU A 159 -7.42 11.09 -0.04
CA GLU A 159 -8.72 10.52 -0.45
C GLU A 159 -9.03 10.89 -1.92
N SER A 160 -8.85 12.15 -2.28
CA SER A 160 -9.12 12.65 -3.64
C SER A 160 -8.22 12.04 -4.72
N CYS A 161 -7.04 11.55 -4.34
CA CYS A 161 -6.09 10.92 -5.26
C CYS A 161 -6.32 9.41 -5.42
N ILE A 162 -7.24 8.81 -4.65
CA ILE A 162 -7.59 7.40 -4.83
C ILE A 162 -8.34 7.23 -6.14
N PHE A 163 -7.66 6.62 -7.10
CA PHE A 163 -8.17 6.42 -8.45
C PHE A 163 -9.21 5.30 -8.49
N VAL A 164 -8.97 4.22 -7.73
CA VAL A 164 -9.88 3.08 -7.66
C VAL A 164 -10.14 2.71 -6.20
N TRP A 165 -11.42 2.49 -5.90
CA TRP A 165 -11.87 1.80 -4.69
C TRP A 165 -12.34 0.41 -5.09
N HIS A 166 -11.55 -0.62 -4.79
CA HIS A 166 -11.91 -1.99 -5.10
C HIS A 166 -12.39 -2.70 -3.82
N ARG A 167 -13.55 -3.35 -3.87
CA ARG A 167 -14.06 -4.16 -2.76
C ARG A 167 -13.93 -5.64 -3.12
N LEU A 168 -13.25 -6.40 -2.28
CA LEU A 168 -13.23 -7.86 -2.40
C LEU A 168 -14.58 -8.42 -1.97
N THR A 169 -15.15 -9.27 -2.81
CA THR A 169 -16.33 -10.07 -2.49
C THR A 169 -15.89 -11.51 -2.25
N ALA A 170 -16.18 -12.01 -1.05
CA ALA A 170 -16.00 -13.41 -0.68
C ALA A 170 -17.18 -14.24 -1.20
#